data_AF-A0A7C1KJY6-F1
#
_entry.id   AF-A0A7C1KJY6-F1
#
_cell.length_a   1.000
_cell.length_b   1.000
_cell.length_c   1.000
_cell.angle_alpha   90.00
_cell.angle_beta   90.00
_cell.angle_gamma   90.00
#
_symmetry.space_group_name_H-M   'P 1'
#
loop_
_entity.id
_entity.type
_entity.pdbx_description
1 polymer ?
#
loop_
_entity_poly.entity_id
_entity_poly.type
_entity_poly.pdbx_seq_one_letter_code
_entity_poly.pdbx_strand_id
1 'polypeptide(L)'
;MIKRLRRGTTLSIFPSFVCNYGCEYCLLQTGKVYPKSETKSFNEWKDFLNELDIALRNSCRRGIKEILLVGGEPTLLPYFVDLCHWILFEKRWQLVIFTNLSNLKMMEVKPSLLLRIEATYHQGVDHDSFYLRYKKVNRLHRVIPRQLSDGPRLSYMHKGLTLAEEKDRDNFCPPFLRISPDQTINLTYGKLCQRKTN
;
A
#
# COMPACT_ATOMS: atom_id res chain seq x y z
N MET A 1 6.74 12.08 24.22
CA MET A 1 5.27 12.26 24.18
C MET A 1 4.73 11.48 22.98
N ILE A 2 4.18 10.28 23.17
CA ILE A 2 3.62 9.48 22.08
C ILE A 2 2.30 10.14 21.66
N LYS A 3 2.30 10.88 20.55
CA LYS A 3 1.08 11.46 19.97
C LYS A 3 0.07 10.34 19.75
N ARG A 4 -1.12 10.44 20.36
CA ARG A 4 -2.25 9.52 20.11
C ARG A 4 -2.41 9.36 18.59
N LEU A 5 -2.36 8.11 18.12
CA LEU A 5 -2.58 7.78 16.70
C LEU A 5 -3.92 8.37 16.27
N ARG A 6 -3.94 9.10 15.15
CA ARG A 6 -5.14 9.73 14.59
C ARG A 6 -6.22 8.66 14.40
N ARG A 7 -7.43 8.90 14.90
CA ARG A 7 -8.59 8.05 14.62
C ARG A 7 -9.12 8.40 13.22
N GLY A 8 -9.58 7.40 12.45
CA GLY A 8 -10.18 7.60 11.13
C GLY A 8 -10.15 6.35 10.28
N THR A 9 -10.48 6.50 9.00
CA THR A 9 -10.64 5.39 8.06
C THR A 9 -9.32 5.07 7.37
N THR A 10 -9.05 3.79 7.19
CA THR A 10 -7.91 3.28 6.39
C THR A 10 -8.44 2.90 5.02
N LEU A 11 -7.81 3.42 3.96
CA LEU A 11 -8.17 3.14 2.57
C LEU A 11 -7.08 2.31 1.91
N SER A 12 -7.47 1.31 1.14
CA SER A 12 -6.57 0.62 0.21
C SER A 12 -6.87 1.09 -1.19
N ILE A 13 -5.97 1.86 -1.79
CA ILE A 13 -6.14 2.38 -3.16
C ILE A 13 -5.30 1.59 -4.14
N PHE A 14 -5.87 1.28 -5.30
CA PHE A 14 -5.26 0.59 -6.41
C PHE A 14 -5.23 1.56 -7.60
N PRO A 15 -4.21 2.43 -7.76
CA PRO A 15 -4.26 3.45 -8.80
C PRO A 15 -4.10 2.90 -10.22
N SER A 16 -3.48 1.74 -10.33
CA SER A 16 -3.28 1.02 -11.57
C SER A 16 -3.05 -0.46 -11.27
N PHE A 17 -3.29 -1.30 -12.27
CA PHE A 17 -2.87 -2.71 -12.25
C PHE A 17 -1.58 -2.94 -13.02
N VAL A 18 -0.97 -1.89 -13.60
CA VAL A 18 0.30 -1.98 -14.33
C VAL A 18 1.41 -2.42 -13.38
N CYS A 19 2.04 -3.55 -13.70
CA CYS A 19 3.17 -4.09 -12.99
C CYS A 19 4.22 -4.57 -13.99
N ASN A 20 5.49 -4.35 -13.67
CA ASN A 20 6.60 -4.82 -14.49
C ASN A 20 7.00 -6.27 -14.18
N TYR A 21 6.36 -6.92 -13.20
CA TYR A 21 6.57 -8.34 -12.86
C TYR A 21 5.36 -9.18 -13.30
N GLY A 22 5.63 -10.38 -13.82
CA GLY A 22 4.63 -11.34 -14.28
C GLY A 22 4.41 -12.48 -13.29
N CYS A 23 4.17 -12.16 -12.02
CA CYS A 23 4.11 -13.18 -10.95
C CYS A 23 2.88 -14.08 -11.09
N GLU A 24 3.09 -15.40 -11.14
CA GLU A 24 2.00 -16.38 -11.29
C GLU A 24 1.03 -16.41 -10.09
N TYR A 25 1.51 -16.05 -8.91
CA TYR A 25 0.71 -15.95 -7.68
C TYR A 25 -0.03 -14.60 -7.55
N CYS A 26 0.11 -13.70 -8.52
CA CYS A 26 -0.50 -12.38 -8.43
C CYS A 26 -2.03 -12.52 -8.55
N LEU A 27 -2.75 -12.25 -7.45
CA LEU A 27 -4.22 -12.29 -7.40
C LEU A 27 -4.89 -11.27 -8.34
N LEU A 28 -4.12 -10.33 -8.90
CA LEU A 28 -4.59 -9.40 -9.93
C LEU A 28 -4.60 -10.03 -11.34
N GLN A 29 -3.99 -11.20 -11.53
CA GLN A 29 -4.01 -11.93 -12.80
C GLN A 29 -5.14 -12.96 -12.78
N THR A 30 -6.20 -12.74 -13.55
CA THR A 30 -7.14 -13.80 -13.92
C THR A 30 -6.65 -14.41 -15.23
N GLY A 31 -6.14 -15.64 -15.18
CA GLY A 31 -5.63 -16.33 -16.38
C GLY A 31 -4.45 -15.62 -17.05
N LYS A 32 -3.52 -15.04 -16.27
CA LYS A 32 -2.36 -14.26 -16.74
C LYS A 32 -2.69 -12.94 -17.46
N VAL A 33 -3.96 -12.53 -17.47
CA VAL A 33 -4.40 -11.22 -18.00
C VAL A 33 -4.64 -10.28 -16.83
N TYR A 34 -3.94 -9.14 -16.84
CA TYR A 34 -4.24 -8.05 -15.92
C TYR A 34 -5.55 -7.37 -16.35
N PRO A 35 -6.47 -7.07 -15.42
CA PRO A 35 -7.65 -6.28 -15.74
C PRO A 35 -7.20 -4.96 -16.35
N LYS A 36 -7.74 -4.66 -17.55
CA LYS A 36 -7.49 -3.37 -18.20
C LYS A 36 -8.30 -2.31 -17.46
N SER A 37 -7.63 -1.28 -16.97
CA SER A 37 -8.26 -0.08 -16.46
C SER A 37 -7.48 1.12 -16.96
N GLU A 38 -8.20 2.15 -17.39
CA GLU A 38 -7.57 3.43 -17.70
C GLU A 38 -6.91 3.98 -16.43
N THR A 39 -5.64 4.39 -16.55
CA THR A 39 -4.94 4.99 -15.41
C THR A 39 -5.41 6.43 -15.26
N LYS A 40 -6.10 6.72 -14.16
CA LYS A 40 -6.54 8.06 -13.81
C LYS A 40 -5.38 9.01 -13.60
N SER A 41 -5.57 10.28 -13.92
CA SER A 41 -4.59 11.34 -13.71
C SER A 41 -4.40 11.66 -12.22
N PHE A 42 -3.34 12.42 -11.90
CA PHE A 42 -3.11 12.88 -10.53
C PHE A 42 -4.27 13.71 -9.98
N ASN A 43 -4.81 14.63 -10.78
CA ASN A 43 -5.91 15.50 -10.35
C ASN A 43 -7.20 14.70 -10.10
N GLU A 44 -7.53 13.73 -10.97
CA GLU A 44 -8.68 12.85 -10.74
C GLU A 44 -8.57 12.08 -9.41
N TRP A 45 -7.38 11.59 -9.05
CA TRP A 45 -7.16 10.95 -7.75
C TRP A 45 -7.26 11.92 -6.58
N LYS A 46 -6.70 13.12 -6.73
CA LYS A 46 -6.75 14.18 -5.71
C LYS A 46 -8.18 14.60 -5.41
N ASP A 47 -8.98 14.84 -6.45
CA ASP A 47 -10.37 15.27 -6.34
C ASP A 47 -11.23 14.18 -5.69
N PHE A 48 -11.14 12.95 -6.19
CA PHE A 48 -11.86 11.80 -5.62
C PHE A 48 -11.54 11.60 -4.12
N LEU A 49 -10.26 11.62 -3.74
CA LEU A 49 -9.87 11.42 -2.34
C LEU A 49 -10.25 12.60 -1.44
N ASN A 50 -10.33 13.83 -1.98
CA ASN A 50 -10.84 14.98 -1.25
C ASN A 50 -12.34 14.84 -0.96
N GLU A 51 -13.13 14.50 -1.98
CA GLU A 51 -14.57 14.29 -1.86
C GLU A 51 -14.88 13.16 -0.88
N LEU A 52 -14.13 12.05 -0.96
CA LEU A 52 -14.26 10.94 -0.04
C LEU A 52 -13.91 11.33 1.41
N ASP A 53 -12.85 12.12 1.64
CA ASP A 53 -12.51 12.61 2.98
C ASP A 53 -13.64 13.47 3.57
N ILE A 54 -14.25 14.34 2.75
CA ILE A 54 -15.39 15.17 3.15
C ILE A 54 -16.59 14.29 3.49
N ALA A 55 -16.95 13.34 2.62
CA ALA A 55 -18.06 12.42 2.85
C ALA A 55 -17.87 11.61 4.15
N LEU A 56 -16.68 11.05 4.37
CA LEU A 56 -16.36 10.31 5.59
C LEU A 56 -16.50 11.18 6.84
N ARG A 57 -16.00 12.43 6.80
CA ARG A 57 -16.13 13.36 7.93
C ARG A 57 -17.59 13.67 8.25
N ASN A 58 -18.42 13.84 7.23
CA ASN A 58 -19.85 14.11 7.40
C ASN A 58 -20.58 12.89 7.98
N SER A 59 -20.26 11.68 7.52
CA SER A 59 -20.95 10.45 7.95
C SER A 59 -20.49 9.91 9.30
N CYS A 60 -19.19 9.89 9.59
CA CYS A 60 -18.64 9.23 10.79
C CYS A 60 -17.84 10.15 11.72
N ARG A 61 -17.92 11.48 11.51
CA ARG A 61 -17.17 12.52 12.24
C ARG A 61 -15.65 12.33 12.19
N ARG A 62 -15.15 11.53 11.24
CA ARG A 62 -13.73 11.21 11.05
C ARG A 62 -13.42 11.13 9.56
N GLY A 63 -12.27 11.65 9.18
CA GLY A 63 -11.80 11.55 7.79
C GLY A 63 -10.91 10.33 7.55
N ILE A 64 -10.21 10.40 6.42
CA ILE A 64 -9.12 9.52 6.07
C ILE A 64 -7.99 9.70 7.09
N LYS A 65 -7.49 8.57 7.58
CA LYS A 65 -6.35 8.48 8.49
C LYS A 65 -5.12 7.98 7.75
N GLU A 66 -5.28 6.91 6.99
CA GLU A 66 -4.20 6.14 6.38
C GLU A 66 -4.61 5.70 4.98
N ILE A 67 -3.65 5.76 4.06
CA ILE A 67 -3.74 5.21 2.71
C ILE A 67 -2.72 4.08 2.59
N LEU A 68 -3.19 2.91 2.19
CA LEU A 68 -2.40 1.80 1.70
C LEU A 68 -2.37 1.92 0.17
N LEU A 69 -1.23 2.33 -0.36
CA LEU A 69 -0.97 2.40 -1.79
C LEU A 69 -0.53 1.02 -2.27
N VAL A 70 -1.45 0.33 -2.92
CA VAL A 70 -1.34 -1.07 -3.35
C VAL A 70 -1.74 -1.20 -4.82
N GLY A 71 -1.60 -2.38 -5.40
CA GLY A 71 -1.96 -2.62 -6.81
C GLY A 71 -0.84 -2.26 -7.79
N GLY A 72 -0.70 -3.10 -8.82
CA GLY A 72 0.38 -2.95 -9.79
C GLY A 72 1.76 -2.82 -9.13
N GLU A 73 2.63 -2.01 -9.74
CA GLU A 73 3.81 -1.45 -9.08
C GLU A 73 3.64 0.08 -8.98
N PRO A 74 3.39 0.64 -7.77
CA PRO A 74 3.07 2.06 -7.62
C PRO A 74 4.12 3.01 -8.15
N THR A 75 5.40 2.63 -8.12
CA THR A 75 6.47 3.50 -8.62
C THR A 75 6.47 3.65 -10.15
N LEU A 76 5.67 2.87 -10.89
CA LEU A 76 5.45 3.06 -12.32
C LEU A 76 4.45 4.17 -12.64
N LEU A 77 3.70 4.67 -11.64
CA LEU A 77 2.77 5.78 -11.86
C LEU A 77 3.57 7.04 -12.30
N PRO A 78 3.14 7.75 -13.36
CA PRO A 78 3.81 8.97 -13.79
C PRO A 78 3.89 10.04 -12.70
N TYR A 79 2.83 10.16 -11.91
CA TYR A 79 2.66 11.13 -10.82
C TYR A 79 2.95 10.55 -9.42
N PHE A 80 3.69 9.44 -9.34
CA PHE A 80 3.93 8.72 -8.09
C PHE A 80 4.45 9.63 -6.96
N VAL A 81 5.46 10.45 -7.25
CA VAL A 81 6.12 11.33 -6.26
C VAL A 81 5.17 12.42 -5.79
N ASP A 82 4.46 13.07 -6.71
CA ASP A 82 3.50 14.14 -6.42
C ASP A 82 2.34 13.62 -5.55
N LEU A 83 1.82 12.43 -5.88
CA LEU A 83 0.78 11.78 -5.08
C LEU A 83 1.26 11.50 -3.66
N CYS A 84 2.48 10.97 -3.50
CA CYS A 84 3.06 10.71 -2.18
C CYS A 84 3.23 12.00 -1.37
N HIS A 85 3.79 13.05 -1.98
CA HIS A 85 4.02 14.33 -1.30
C HIS A 85 2.69 14.99 -0.91
N TRP A 86 1.70 14.97 -1.80
CA TRP A 86 0.36 15.48 -1.53
C TRP A 86 -0.28 14.77 -0.32
N ILE A 87 -0.26 13.44 -0.28
CA ILE A 87 -0.80 12.64 0.84
C ILE A 87 -0.07 12.98 2.16
N LEU A 88 1.27 12.98 2.12
CA LEU A 88 2.11 13.08 3.31
C LEU A 88 2.17 14.50 3.89
N PHE A 89 2.27 15.51 3.04
CA PHE A 89 2.60 16.88 3.46
C PHE A 89 1.41 17.83 3.38
N GLU A 90 0.57 17.74 2.34
CA GLU A 90 -0.64 18.56 2.25
C GLU A 90 -1.77 17.96 3.09
N LYS A 91 -2.10 16.68 2.91
CA LYS A 91 -3.22 16.05 3.62
C LYS A 91 -2.83 15.52 5.01
N ARG A 92 -1.54 15.29 5.22
CA ARG A 92 -0.98 14.74 6.47
C ARG A 92 -1.66 13.43 6.88
N TRP A 93 -1.96 12.60 5.89
CA TRP A 93 -2.41 11.23 6.09
C TRP A 93 -1.20 10.30 6.24
N GLN A 94 -1.39 9.18 6.94
CA GLN A 94 -0.40 8.11 6.92
C GLN A 94 -0.39 7.45 5.55
N LEU A 95 0.78 7.11 5.04
CA LEU A 95 0.96 6.46 3.76
C LEU A 95 1.80 5.21 3.93
N VAL A 96 1.24 4.08 3.52
CA VAL A 96 1.93 2.80 3.45
C VAL A 96 2.03 2.42 1.98
N ILE A 97 3.24 2.24 1.47
CA ILE A 97 3.45 1.91 0.06
C ILE A 97 3.93 0.47 -0.05
N PHE A 98 3.19 -0.34 -0.79
CA PHE A 98 3.61 -1.69 -1.15
C PHE A 98 4.27 -1.63 -2.53
N THR A 99 5.55 -1.97 -2.59
CA THR A 99 6.35 -1.85 -3.82
C THR A 99 7.29 -3.03 -3.94
N ASN A 100 7.53 -3.47 -5.16
CA ASN A 100 8.51 -4.49 -5.51
C ASN A 100 9.94 -3.92 -5.65
N LEU A 101 10.10 -2.59 -5.45
CA LEU A 101 11.34 -1.85 -5.63
C LEU A 101 11.96 -2.04 -7.01
N SER A 102 11.15 -2.22 -8.06
CA SER A 102 11.62 -2.41 -9.43
C SER A 102 12.45 -1.23 -9.93
N ASN A 103 12.12 -0.02 -9.49
CA ASN A 103 12.88 1.20 -9.74
C ASN A 103 13.18 1.96 -8.43
N LEU A 104 13.90 3.07 -8.56
CA LEU A 104 14.35 3.89 -7.43
C LEU A 104 13.61 5.23 -7.31
N LYS A 105 12.45 5.43 -7.96
CA LYS A 105 11.65 6.67 -7.80
C LYS A 105 11.28 6.96 -6.35
N MET A 106 11.25 5.93 -5.51
CA MET A 106 11.08 6.10 -4.06
C MET A 106 12.09 7.05 -3.43
N MET A 107 13.31 7.14 -3.97
CA MET A 107 14.37 8.02 -3.49
C MET A 107 14.04 9.51 -3.69
N GLU A 108 13.08 9.83 -4.56
CA GLU A 108 12.61 11.20 -4.82
C GLU A 108 11.50 11.61 -3.84
N VAL A 109 10.92 10.65 -3.10
CA VAL A 109 9.95 10.94 -2.04
C VAL A 109 10.69 11.53 -0.84
N LYS A 110 10.23 12.66 -0.31
CA LYS A 110 10.86 13.26 0.89
C LYS A 110 10.60 12.37 2.12
N PRO A 111 11.60 12.12 2.98
CA PRO A 111 11.39 11.36 4.21
C PRO A 111 10.30 11.96 5.11
N SER A 112 9.48 11.10 5.71
CA SER A 112 8.39 11.51 6.60
C SER A 112 8.12 10.44 7.64
N LEU A 113 7.77 10.86 8.87
CA LEU A 113 7.30 9.95 9.93
C LEU A 113 5.92 9.35 9.64
N LEU A 114 5.21 9.89 8.65
CA LEU A 114 3.92 9.37 8.18
C LEU A 114 4.06 8.33 7.07
N LEU A 115 5.29 8.11 6.57
CA LEU A 115 5.56 7.16 5.49
C LEU A 115 6.10 5.83 6.04
N ARG A 116 5.52 4.73 5.55
CA ARG A 116 6.03 3.36 5.71
C ARG A 116 6.12 2.70 4.33
N ILE A 117 7.21 1.99 4.08
CA ILE A 117 7.40 1.25 2.84
C ILE A 117 7.44 -0.25 3.16
N GLU A 118 6.59 -1.01 2.49
CA GLU A 118 6.53 -2.46 2.53
C GLU A 118 7.16 -2.98 1.23
N ALA A 119 8.46 -3.31 1.29
CA ALA A 119 9.23 -3.76 0.13
C ALA A 119 8.98 -5.25 -0.11
N THR A 120 8.17 -5.55 -1.12
CA THR A 120 7.76 -6.91 -1.47
C THR A 120 8.78 -7.57 -2.40
N TYR A 121 9.46 -8.59 -1.91
CA TYR A 121 10.27 -9.49 -2.74
C TYR A 121 9.36 -10.50 -3.43
N HIS A 122 9.64 -10.72 -4.73
CA HIS A 122 8.90 -11.62 -5.59
C HIS A 122 9.79 -12.76 -6.05
N GLN A 123 9.27 -13.98 -6.06
CA GLN A 123 10.04 -15.16 -6.47
C GLN A 123 10.43 -15.07 -7.95
N GLY A 124 11.67 -15.47 -8.26
CA GLY A 124 12.23 -15.38 -9.61
C GLY A 124 12.89 -14.02 -9.91
N VAL A 125 12.77 -13.04 -9.02
CA VAL A 125 13.56 -11.81 -9.10
C VAL A 125 14.95 -12.05 -8.50
N ASP A 126 15.97 -11.51 -9.16
CA ASP A 126 17.34 -11.52 -8.65
C ASP A 126 17.42 -10.91 -7.24
N HIS A 127 17.87 -11.73 -6.30
CA HIS A 127 17.89 -11.40 -4.87
C HIS A 127 18.86 -10.25 -4.58
N ASP A 128 20.03 -10.26 -5.22
CA ASP A 128 21.07 -9.26 -4.98
C ASP A 128 20.63 -7.88 -5.49
N SER A 129 20.05 -7.81 -6.67
CA SER A 129 19.46 -6.59 -7.22
C SER A 129 18.34 -6.04 -6.33
N PHE A 130 17.44 -6.90 -5.85
CA PHE A 130 16.42 -6.46 -4.89
C PHE A 130 17.05 -5.94 -3.59
N TYR A 131 18.01 -6.67 -3.02
CA TYR A 131 18.69 -6.29 -1.78
C TYR A 131 19.45 -4.96 -1.93
N LEU A 132 20.15 -4.74 -3.03
CA LEU A 132 20.84 -3.48 -3.32
C LEU A 132 19.87 -2.30 -3.39
N ARG A 133 18.71 -2.48 -4.03
CA ARG A 133 17.67 -1.44 -4.12
C ARG A 133 17.03 -1.19 -2.74
N TYR A 134 16.72 -2.25 -2.00
CA TYR A 134 16.26 -2.16 -0.61
C TYR A 134 17.24 -1.35 0.25
N LYS A 135 18.55 -1.64 0.21
CA LYS A 135 19.56 -0.89 0.98
C LYS A 135 19.58 0.59 0.62
N LYS A 136 19.46 0.93 -0.67
CA LYS A 136 19.43 2.33 -1.13
C LYS A 136 18.23 3.06 -0.54
N VAL A 137 17.03 2.49 -0.66
CA VAL A 137 15.79 3.10 -0.14
C VAL A 137 15.78 3.16 1.38
N ASN A 138 16.26 2.11 2.06
CA ASN A 138 16.28 2.01 3.52
C ASN A 138 17.27 2.97 4.20
N ARG A 139 18.20 3.58 3.44
CA ARG A 139 19.06 4.67 3.96
C ARG A 139 18.28 5.98 4.18
N LEU A 140 17.19 6.18 3.43
CA LEU A 140 16.39 7.41 3.48
C LEU A 140 15.04 7.19 4.18
N HIS A 141 14.47 5.99 4.03
CA HIS A 141 13.12 5.68 4.47
C HIS A 141 13.10 4.49 5.41
N ARG A 142 12.06 4.41 6.24
CA ARG A 142 11.75 3.19 6.97
C ARG A 142 11.17 2.15 6.01
N VAL A 143 11.95 1.12 5.68
CA VAL A 143 11.54 0.03 4.79
C VAL A 143 11.42 -1.27 5.57
N ILE A 144 10.28 -1.93 5.45
CA ILE A 144 10.02 -3.26 5.97
C ILE A 144 10.05 -4.24 4.80
N PRO A 145 11.04 -5.15 4.73
CA PRO A 145 11.07 -6.16 3.68
C PRO A 145 10.00 -7.23 3.93
N ARG A 146 9.33 -7.64 2.86
CA ARG A 146 8.28 -8.65 2.78
C ARG A 146 8.65 -9.70 1.76
N GLN A 147 8.23 -10.93 2.00
CA GLN A 147 8.32 -12.01 1.03
C GLN A 147 6.90 -12.49 0.74
N LEU A 148 6.54 -12.58 -0.54
CA LEU A 148 5.18 -12.93 -0.97
C LEU A 148 5.00 -14.40 -1.37
N SER A 149 6.02 -15.25 -1.21
CA SER A 149 5.94 -16.69 -1.49
C SER A 149 6.70 -17.52 -0.47
N ASP A 150 6.47 -18.83 -0.47
CA ASP A 150 7.06 -19.83 0.45
C ASP A 150 8.55 -20.11 0.23
N GLY A 151 9.27 -19.19 -0.42
CA GLY A 151 10.71 -19.30 -0.62
C GLY A 151 11.53 -19.16 0.68
N PRO A 152 12.84 -19.39 0.61
CA PRO A 152 13.73 -19.21 1.76
C PRO A 152 13.61 -17.78 2.30
N ARG A 153 13.43 -17.67 3.63
CA ARG A 153 13.27 -16.37 4.32
C ARG A 153 14.46 -15.46 4.03
N LEU A 154 14.17 -14.22 3.64
CA LEU A 154 15.21 -13.21 3.45
C LEU A 154 15.97 -13.02 4.78
N SER A 155 17.29 -13.18 4.75
CA SER A 155 18.14 -13.13 5.96
C SER A 155 18.08 -11.79 6.71
N TYR A 156 17.69 -10.73 6.01
CA TYR A 156 17.53 -9.37 6.51
C TYR A 156 16.07 -9.02 6.89
N MET A 157 15.15 -9.97 6.88
CA MET A 157 13.83 -9.76 7.47
C MET A 157 13.92 -9.69 8.99
N HIS A 158 13.32 -8.65 9.57
CA HIS A 158 13.25 -8.49 11.02
C HIS A 158 12.35 -9.55 11.65
N LYS A 159 12.96 -10.58 12.27
CA LYS A 159 12.25 -11.69 12.94
C LYS A 159 11.14 -11.25 13.91
N GLY A 160 11.33 -10.12 14.60
CA GLY A 160 10.37 -9.60 15.58
C GLY A 160 9.11 -8.96 14.96
N LEU A 161 9.21 -8.38 13.76
CA LEU A 161 8.06 -7.79 13.05
C LEU A 161 7.12 -8.89 12.52
N THR A 162 7.68 -9.99 12.03
CA THR A 162 6.92 -11.12 11.48
C THR A 162 6.01 -11.77 12.52
N LEU A 163 6.50 -11.95 13.75
CA LEU A 163 5.75 -12.57 14.85
C LEU A 163 4.62 -11.69 15.40
N ALA A 164 4.81 -10.37 15.45
CA ALA A 164 3.78 -9.44 15.91
C ALA A 164 2.60 -9.38 14.94
N GLU A 165 2.88 -9.41 13.64
CA GLU A 165 1.86 -9.31 12.59
C GLU A 165 1.10 -10.62 12.37
N GLU A 166 1.74 -11.77 12.57
CA GLU A 166 1.06 -13.06 12.62
C GLU A 166 0.04 -13.11 13.77
N LYS A 167 0.36 -12.52 14.93
CA LYS A 167 -0.58 -12.41 16.07
C LYS A 167 -1.70 -11.41 15.84
N ASP A 168 -1.44 -10.33 15.10
CA ASP A 168 -2.43 -9.27 14.86
C ASP A 168 -3.38 -9.56 13.67
N ARG A 169 -2.99 -10.45 12.74
CA ARG A 169 -3.81 -10.86 11.59
C ARG A 169 -5.19 -11.39 11.98
N ASP A 170 -5.30 -12.04 13.14
CA ASP A 170 -6.54 -12.62 13.65
C ASP A 170 -7.33 -11.69 14.58
N ASN A 171 -6.83 -10.50 14.93
CA ASN A 171 -7.42 -9.67 15.98
C ASN A 171 -8.05 -8.36 15.50
N PHE A 172 -7.83 -7.96 14.24
CA PHE A 172 -8.31 -6.67 13.75
C PHE A 172 -9.11 -6.80 12.46
N CYS A 173 -10.41 -6.51 12.54
CA CYS A 173 -11.30 -6.46 11.39
C CYS A 173 -11.97 -5.09 11.27
N PRO A 174 -11.20 -3.99 11.07
CA PRO A 174 -11.82 -2.73 10.70
C PRO A 174 -12.32 -2.84 9.24
N PRO A 175 -13.42 -2.16 8.89
CA PRO A 175 -13.82 -2.06 7.49
C PRO A 175 -12.70 -1.36 6.72
N PHE A 176 -12.15 -2.03 5.72
CA PHE A 176 -11.25 -1.41 4.76
C PHE A 176 -12.05 -1.04 3.51
N LEU A 177 -11.98 0.22 3.11
CA LEU A 177 -12.47 0.63 1.80
C LEU A 177 -11.39 0.32 0.78
N ARG A 178 -11.72 -0.53 -0.19
CA ARG A 178 -10.85 -0.84 -1.33
C ARG A 178 -11.31 -0.01 -2.52
N ILE A 179 -10.41 0.80 -3.07
CA ILE A 179 -10.71 1.65 -4.22
C ILE A 179 -9.94 1.13 -5.42
N SER A 180 -10.65 0.71 -6.45
CA SER A 180 -10.11 0.21 -7.70
C SER A 180 -9.57 1.35 -8.59
N PRO A 181 -8.83 1.07 -9.69
CA PRO A 181 -8.26 2.12 -10.55
C PRO A 181 -9.30 3.03 -11.21
N ASP A 182 -10.49 2.50 -11.48
CA ASP A 182 -11.67 3.21 -11.96
C ASP A 182 -12.38 4.02 -10.85
N GLN A 183 -11.78 4.09 -9.66
CA GLN A 183 -12.30 4.76 -8.46
C GLN A 183 -13.57 4.12 -7.88
N THR A 184 -13.88 2.88 -8.25
CA THR A 184 -14.98 2.12 -7.65
C THR A 184 -14.64 1.68 -6.22
N ILE A 185 -15.52 1.99 -5.26
CA ILE A 185 -15.37 1.64 -3.85
C ILE A 185 -15.97 0.26 -3.59
N ASN A 186 -15.15 -0.65 -3.06
CA ASN A 186 -15.53 -1.99 -2.64
C ASN A 186 -15.37 -2.10 -1.12
N LEU A 187 -16.44 -2.51 -0.43
CA LEU A 187 -16.41 -2.80 1.01
C LEU A 187 -15.85 -4.19 1.21
N THR A 188 -14.69 -4.29 1.88
CA THR A 188 -14.14 -5.59 2.28
C THR A 188 -14.24 -5.74 3.79
N TYR A 189 -14.97 -6.76 4.23
CA TYR A 189 -14.99 -7.22 5.62
C TYR A 189 -13.98 -8.36 5.76
N GLY A 190 -13.15 -8.34 6.81
CA GLY A 190 -12.25 -9.45 7.10
C GLY A 190 -13.01 -10.73 7.48
N LYS A 191 -12.34 -11.88 7.34
CA LYS A 191 -12.91 -13.24 7.54
C LYS A 191 -13.66 -13.42 8.88
N LEU A 192 -13.26 -12.72 9.94
CA LEU A 192 -13.92 -12.79 11.25
C LEU A 192 -15.29 -12.11 11.29
N CYS A 193 -15.52 -11.08 10.48
CA CYS A 193 -16.85 -10.46 10.37
C CYS A 193 -17.84 -11.34 9.61
N GLN A 194 -17.38 -12.20 8.68
CA GLN A 194 -18.24 -13.14 7.95
C GLN A 194 -18.73 -14.31 8.83
N ARG A 195 -18.03 -14.64 9.92
CA ARG A 195 -18.43 -15.72 10.85
C ARG A 195 -19.49 -15.31 11.88
N LYS A 196 -19.74 -14.00 12.08
CA LYS A 196 -20.76 -13.50 13.04
C LYS A 196 -22.12 -13.21 12.40
N THR A 197 -22.28 -13.48 11.11
CA THR A 197 -23.52 -13.23 10.35
C THR A 197 -24.28 -14.50 9.98
N ASN A 198 -23.90 -15.66 10.54
CA ASN A 198 -24.67 -16.91 10.43
C ASN A 198 -25.22 -17.29 11.81
#